data_AF-A0A7Z6WGD6-F1
#
_entry.id   AF-A0A7Z6WGD6-F1
#
_cell.length_a   1.000
_cell.length_b   1.000
_cell.length_c   1.000
_cell.angle_alpha   90.00
_cell.angle_beta   90.00
_cell.angle_gamma   90.00
#
_symmetry.space_group_name_H-M   'P 1'
#
loop_
_entity.id
_entity.type
_entity.pdbx_description
1 polymer ?
#
loop_
_entity_poly.entity_id
_entity_poly.type
_entity_poly.pdbx_seq_one_letter_code
_entity_poly.pdbx_strand_id
1 'polypeptide(L)'
;MENHNSIKQTYGLMTTIAMIVGVVIGSGIYFKVDDILKFTGGDVFLGMVILVLGSFSIVFGSLSISELAIRTSESGGIFSYYEKYVSPALAATLGLFASFLYLPTLTAIVSWVAAFYTLGESSSLESQIILAAVYILALSLMNIFAKRIAGGFQSLTTFVKMIPLVLIALIGAFWSDKAPQLPQHLTAIQPSNVGWSWVSGLVP
;
A
#
# COMPACT_ATOMS: atom_id res chain seq x y z
N MET A 1 22.19 3.00 -39.48
CA MET A 1 22.24 2.20 -38.24
C MET A 1 21.84 3.14 -37.12
N GLU A 2 20.59 3.08 -36.67
CA GLU A 2 20.11 3.91 -35.56
C GLU A 2 20.87 3.51 -34.28
N ASN A 3 21.47 4.51 -33.63
CA ASN A 3 22.07 4.35 -32.31
C ASN A 3 20.94 4.07 -31.31
N HIS A 4 20.69 2.79 -31.04
CA HIS A 4 19.95 2.40 -29.84
C HIS A 4 20.80 2.80 -28.64
N ASN A 5 20.55 4.00 -28.09
CA ASN A 5 20.97 4.34 -26.74
C ASN A 5 20.45 3.24 -25.81
N SER A 6 21.33 2.29 -25.47
CA SER A 6 20.99 1.18 -24.59
C SER A 6 20.49 1.79 -23.28
N ILE A 7 19.21 1.57 -22.95
CA ILE A 7 18.67 1.94 -21.65
C ILE A 7 19.55 1.25 -20.61
N LYS A 8 20.39 2.02 -19.94
CA LYS A 8 21.32 1.49 -18.94
C LYS A 8 20.45 0.96 -17.80
N GLN A 9 20.39 -0.35 -17.62
CA GLN A 9 19.63 -0.94 -16.52
C GLN A 9 20.24 -0.49 -15.19
N THR A 10 19.56 0.44 -14.53
CA THR A 10 20.00 1.03 -13.26
C THR A 10 19.91 0.05 -12.09
N TYR A 11 19.02 -0.95 -12.19
CA TYR A 11 18.73 -1.91 -11.13
C TYR A 11 18.78 -3.35 -11.68
N GLY A 12 19.41 -4.26 -10.93
CA GLY A 12 19.38 -5.69 -11.21
C GLY A 12 18.09 -6.35 -10.71
N LEU A 13 17.81 -7.57 -11.17
CA LEU A 13 16.57 -8.32 -10.85
C LEU A 13 16.28 -8.38 -9.35
N MET A 14 17.27 -8.77 -8.54
CA MET A 14 17.10 -8.88 -7.08
C MET A 14 16.78 -7.54 -6.42
N THR A 15 17.44 -6.46 -6.86
CA THR A 15 17.17 -5.11 -6.37
C THR A 15 15.75 -4.67 -6.73
N THR A 16 15.31 -4.96 -7.96
CA THR A 16 13.95 -4.65 -8.42
C THR A 16 12.89 -5.42 -7.61
N ILE A 17 13.07 -6.72 -7.37
CA ILE A 17 12.16 -7.52 -6.54
C ILE A 17 12.08 -6.94 -5.12
N ALA A 18 13.22 -6.67 -4.50
CA ALA A 18 13.25 -6.11 -3.14
C ALA A 18 12.55 -4.75 -3.06
N MET A 19 12.73 -3.88 -4.06
CA MET A 19 12.02 -2.59 -4.12
C MET A 19 10.51 -2.77 -4.29
N ILE A 20 10.06 -3.64 -5.19
CA ILE A 20 8.63 -3.90 -5.40
C ILE A 20 8.00 -4.43 -4.12
N VAL A 21 8.59 -5.45 -3.49
CA VAL A 21 8.11 -6.01 -2.21
C VAL A 21 8.06 -4.92 -1.14
N GLY A 22 9.09 -4.08 -1.05
CA GLY A 22 9.16 -2.99 -0.08
C GLY A 22 8.13 -1.87 -0.29
N VAL A 23 7.74 -1.61 -1.53
CA VAL A 23 6.69 -0.62 -1.85
C VAL A 23 5.28 -1.21 -1.66
N VAL A 24 5.06 -2.46 -2.07
CA VAL A 24 3.75 -3.12 -2.02
C VAL A 24 3.34 -3.47 -0.59
N ILE A 25 4.27 -3.98 0.22
CA ILE A 25 3.97 -4.28 1.63
C ILE A 25 3.99 -2.96 2.39
N GLY A 26 2.81 -2.37 2.58
CA GLY A 26 2.63 -1.08 3.24
C GLY A 26 2.10 -1.20 4.68
N SER A 27 1.81 -0.05 5.29
CA SER A 27 1.09 0.03 6.56
C SER A 27 -0.38 -0.41 6.45
N GLY A 28 -0.93 -0.49 5.24
CA GLY A 28 -2.33 -0.87 4.96
C GLY A 28 -2.78 -2.14 5.68
N ILE A 29 -1.90 -3.14 5.83
CA ILE A 29 -2.23 -4.39 6.52
C ILE A 29 -2.62 -4.19 7.99
N TYR A 30 -2.19 -3.10 8.64
CA TYR A 30 -2.47 -2.84 10.06
C TYR A 30 -3.76 -2.09 10.33
N PHE A 31 -4.33 -1.40 9.33
CA PHE A 31 -5.53 -0.58 9.52
C PHE A 31 -6.65 -0.85 8.51
N LYS A 32 -6.40 -1.65 7.45
CA LYS A 32 -7.45 -2.07 6.51
C LYS A 32 -8.10 -3.40 6.86
N VAL A 33 -7.44 -4.25 7.63
CA VAL A 33 -7.97 -5.57 7.99
C VAL A 33 -9.26 -5.43 8.81
N ASP A 34 -9.30 -4.44 9.70
CA ASP A 34 -10.44 -4.07 10.52
C ASP A 34 -11.61 -3.54 9.70
N ASP A 35 -11.36 -2.77 8.63
CA ASP A 35 -12.41 -2.37 7.68
C ASP A 35 -12.96 -3.58 6.90
N ILE A 36 -12.08 -4.46 6.42
CA ILE A 36 -12.48 -5.69 5.71
C ILE A 36 -13.37 -6.56 6.61
N LEU A 37 -13.01 -6.70 7.89
CA LEU A 37 -13.78 -7.50 8.84
C LEU A 37 -15.15 -6.87 9.17
N LYS A 38 -15.26 -5.53 9.14
CA LYS A 38 -16.56 -4.85 9.24
C LYS A 38 -17.45 -5.15 8.04
N PHE A 39 -16.90 -5.14 6.82
CA PHE A 39 -17.66 -5.48 5.60
C PHE A 39 -18.14 -6.92 5.59
N THR A 40 -17.42 -7.84 6.24
CA THR A 40 -17.80 -9.26 6.34
C THR A 40 -18.69 -9.57 7.54
N GLY A 41 -19.11 -8.55 8.30
CA GLY A 41 -19.96 -8.72 9.47
C GLY A 41 -19.28 -9.46 10.62
N GLY A 42 -17.95 -9.45 10.70
CA GLY A 42 -17.17 -10.18 11.70
C GLY A 42 -16.76 -11.59 11.27
N ASP A 43 -17.10 -12.03 10.05
CA ASP A 43 -16.68 -13.33 9.53
C ASP A 43 -15.24 -13.27 8.97
N VAL A 44 -14.34 -14.01 9.64
CA VAL A 44 -12.92 -14.11 9.28
C VAL A 44 -12.70 -14.88 7.97
N PHE A 45 -13.51 -15.91 7.69
CA PHE A 45 -13.39 -16.69 6.47
C PHE A 45 -13.74 -15.84 5.25
N LEU A 46 -14.85 -15.09 5.31
CA LEU A 46 -15.20 -14.14 4.24
C LEU A 46 -14.13 -13.06 4.08
N GLY A 47 -13.54 -12.57 5.18
CA GLY A 47 -12.42 -11.61 5.13
C GLY A 47 -11.19 -12.17 4.39
N MET A 48 -10.83 -13.43 4.63
CA MET A 48 -9.75 -14.10 3.90
C MET A 48 -10.08 -14.25 2.41
N VAL A 49 -11.33 -14.58 2.06
CA VAL A 49 -11.77 -14.68 0.66
C VAL A 49 -11.60 -13.34 -0.07
N ILE A 50 -12.00 -12.22 0.56
CA ILE A 50 -11.80 -10.87 0.00
C ILE A 50 -10.31 -10.60 -0.27
N LEU A 51 -9.45 -10.89 0.71
CA LEU A 51 -8.00 -10.67 0.58
C LEU A 51 -7.39 -11.50 -0.55
N VAL A 52 -7.80 -12.77 -0.69
CA VAL A 52 -7.33 -13.66 -1.76
C VAL A 52 -7.78 -13.13 -3.12
N LEU A 53 -9.06 -12.80 -3.29
CA LEU A 53 -9.59 -12.29 -4.56
C LEU A 53 -8.96 -10.94 -4.96
N GLY A 54 -8.74 -10.05 -3.98
CA GLY A 54 -8.03 -8.78 -4.19
C GLY A 54 -6.59 -9.02 -4.63
N SER A 55 -5.89 -9.95 -3.98
CA SER A 55 -4.50 -10.30 -4.32
C SER A 55 -4.39 -10.88 -5.74
N PHE A 56 -5.30 -11.78 -6.13
CA PHE A 56 -5.34 -12.32 -7.49
C PHE A 56 -5.58 -11.23 -8.53
N SER A 57 -6.51 -10.30 -8.27
CA SER A 57 -6.80 -9.19 -9.16
C SER A 57 -5.57 -8.31 -9.40
N ILE A 58 -4.79 -8.03 -8.34
CA ILE A 58 -3.52 -7.28 -8.45
C ILE A 58 -2.48 -8.04 -9.29
N VAL A 59 -2.35 -9.36 -9.10
CA VAL A 59 -1.42 -10.18 -9.89
C VAL A 59 -1.76 -10.12 -11.38
N PHE A 60 -3.02 -10.37 -11.76
CA PHE A 60 -3.43 -10.31 -13.17
C PHE A 60 -3.31 -8.90 -13.76
N GLY A 61 -3.63 -7.86 -12.98
CA GLY A 61 -3.41 -6.47 -13.37
C GLY A 61 -1.93 -6.17 -13.64
N SER A 62 -1.04 -6.63 -12.76
CA SER A 62 0.41 -6.43 -12.91
C SER A 62 1.00 -7.18 -14.12
N LEU A 63 0.52 -8.40 -14.42
CA LEU A 63 0.91 -9.14 -15.61
C LEU A 63 0.48 -8.42 -16.89
N SER A 64 -0.74 -7.88 -16.90
CA SER A 64 -1.27 -7.11 -18.03
C SER A 64 -0.45 -5.83 -18.29
N ILE A 65 -0.07 -5.11 -17.23
CA ILE A 65 0.80 -3.92 -17.35
C ILE A 65 2.23 -4.32 -17.76
N SER A 66 2.72 -5.49 -17.34
CA SER A 66 4.05 -5.99 -17.71
C SER A 66 4.17 -6.25 -19.21
N GLU A 67 3.12 -6.75 -19.86
CA GLU A 67 3.07 -6.88 -21.32
C GLU A 67 3.22 -5.54 -22.05
N LEU A 68 2.59 -4.47 -21.52
CA LEU A 68 2.75 -3.12 -22.07
C LEU A 68 4.16 -2.56 -21.85
N ALA A 69 4.76 -2.86 -20.69
CA ALA A 69 6.12 -2.47 -20.36
C ALA A 69 7.17 -3.12 -21.28
N ILE A 70 6.96 -4.38 -21.70
CA ILE A 70 7.85 -5.06 -22.65
C ILE A 70 7.77 -4.42 -24.05
N ARG A 71 6.60 -3.89 -24.43
CA ARG A 71 6.36 -3.30 -25.77
C ARG A 71 6.72 -1.82 -25.88
N THR A 72 7.02 -1.16 -24.76
CA THR A 72 7.29 0.28 -24.70
C THR A 72 8.62 0.59 -24.04
N SER A 73 9.50 1.29 -24.75
CA SER A 73 10.80 1.77 -24.26
C SER A 73 10.82 3.26 -23.89
N GLU A 74 9.65 3.92 -23.91
CA GLU A 74 9.52 5.34 -23.62
C GLU A 74 9.60 5.63 -22.12
N SER A 75 10.20 6.78 -21.79
CA SER A 75 10.24 7.28 -20.41
C SER A 75 8.89 7.87 -20.02
N GLY A 76 8.26 7.34 -18.97
CA GLY A 76 6.96 7.84 -18.50
C GLY A 76 6.14 6.81 -17.71
N GLY A 77 6.53 5.53 -17.78
CA GLY A 77 5.86 4.46 -17.05
C GLY A 77 4.42 4.27 -17.54
N ILE A 78 3.48 4.18 -16.61
CA ILE A 78 2.09 3.87 -16.97
C ILE A 78 1.45 4.94 -17.85
N PHE A 79 1.78 6.23 -17.64
CA PHE A 79 1.19 7.34 -18.42
C PHE A 79 1.62 7.30 -19.89
N SER A 80 2.88 6.95 -20.17
CA SER A 80 3.35 6.76 -21.56
C SER A 80 2.64 5.60 -22.26
N TYR A 81 2.24 4.55 -21.53
CA TYR A 81 1.49 3.45 -22.14
C TYR A 81 0.10 3.92 -22.57
N TYR A 82 -0.58 4.73 -21.76
CA TYR A 82 -1.86 5.32 -22.12
C TYR A 82 -1.73 6.29 -23.30
N GLU A 83 -0.68 7.11 -23.33
CA GLU A 83 -0.44 8.04 -24.43
C GLU A 83 -0.26 7.31 -25.75
N LYS A 84 0.53 6.22 -25.74
CA LYS A 84 0.88 5.43 -26.92
C LYS A 84 -0.23 4.54 -27.44
N TYR A 85 -0.97 3.86 -26.56
CA TYR A 85 -1.93 2.83 -26.96
C TYR A 85 -3.40 3.26 -26.87
N VAL A 86 -3.71 4.37 -26.20
CA VAL A 86 -5.10 4.80 -25.97
C VAL A 86 -5.34 6.19 -26.54
N SER A 87 -4.78 7.23 -25.92
CA SER A 87 -4.91 8.61 -26.37
C SER A 87 -4.02 9.56 -25.56
N PRO A 88 -3.35 10.55 -26.19
CA PRO A 88 -2.62 11.59 -25.48
C PRO A 88 -3.50 12.42 -24.53
N ALA A 89 -4.76 12.66 -24.90
CA ALA A 89 -5.69 13.42 -24.06
C ALA A 89 -6.01 12.67 -22.76
N LEU A 90 -6.16 11.34 -22.82
CA LEU A 90 -6.41 10.50 -21.65
C LEU A 90 -5.16 10.36 -20.78
N ALA A 91 -3.97 10.27 -21.38
CA ALA A 91 -2.73 10.28 -20.63
C ALA A 91 -2.55 11.58 -19.83
N ALA A 92 -2.87 12.73 -20.43
CA ALA A 92 -2.82 14.02 -19.76
C ALA A 92 -3.83 14.11 -18.60
N THR A 93 -5.09 13.67 -18.80
CA THR A 93 -6.09 13.70 -17.71
C THR A 93 -5.72 12.77 -16.57
N LEU A 94 -5.22 11.56 -16.86
CA LEU A 94 -4.72 10.63 -15.84
C LEU A 94 -3.49 11.18 -15.10
N GLY A 95 -2.58 11.85 -15.80
CA GLY A 95 -1.42 12.52 -15.19
C GLY A 95 -1.82 13.66 -14.25
N LEU A 96 -2.82 14.46 -14.64
CA LEU A 96 -3.39 15.51 -13.78
C LEU A 96 -4.10 14.92 -12.56
N PHE A 97 -4.93 13.89 -12.75
CA PHE A 97 -5.56 13.15 -11.66
C PHE A 97 -4.52 12.60 -10.68
N ALA A 98 -3.45 11.99 -11.21
CA ALA A 98 -2.39 11.43 -10.40
C ALA A 98 -1.67 12.50 -9.56
N SER A 99 -1.38 13.65 -10.18
CA SER A 99 -0.57 14.72 -9.57
C SER A 99 -1.35 15.54 -8.55
N PHE A 100 -2.63 15.82 -8.79
CA PHE A 100 -3.43 16.73 -7.95
C PHE A 100 -4.32 16.00 -6.95
N LEU A 101 -4.79 14.80 -7.28
CA LEU A 101 -5.76 14.10 -6.45
C LEU A 101 -5.17 12.85 -5.82
N TYR A 102 -4.67 11.93 -6.64
CA TYR A 102 -4.27 10.61 -6.15
C TYR A 102 -3.04 10.65 -5.22
N LEU A 103 -1.88 11.14 -5.70
CA LEU A 103 -0.65 11.13 -4.91
C LEU A 103 -0.71 12.03 -3.66
N PRO A 104 -1.27 13.26 -3.72
CA PRO A 104 -1.38 14.10 -2.53
C PRO A 104 -2.30 13.48 -1.47
N THR A 105 -3.45 12.94 -1.87
CA THR A 105 -4.41 12.31 -0.95
C THR A 105 -3.82 11.08 -0.28
N LEU A 106 -3.15 10.20 -1.05
CA LEU A 106 -2.47 9.04 -0.48
C LEU A 106 -1.39 9.44 0.52
N THR A 107 -0.57 10.44 0.19
CA THR A 107 0.50 10.91 1.08
C THR A 107 -0.07 11.50 2.37
N ALA A 108 -1.17 12.25 2.28
CA ALA A 108 -1.87 12.83 3.42
C ALA A 108 -2.44 11.74 4.35
N ILE A 109 -3.17 10.77 3.79
CA ILE A 109 -3.79 9.68 4.58
C ILE A 109 -2.70 8.85 5.28
N VAL A 110 -1.66 8.43 4.56
CA VAL A 110 -0.59 7.60 5.15
C VAL A 110 0.16 8.35 6.25
N SER A 111 0.40 9.65 6.09
CA SER A 111 1.08 10.46 7.10
C SER A 111 0.19 10.70 8.32
N TRP A 112 -1.12 10.87 8.12
CA TRP A 112 -2.08 10.96 9.22
C TRP A 112 -2.18 9.65 10.01
N VAL A 113 -2.23 8.50 9.33
CA VAL A 113 -2.20 7.19 9.99
C VAL A 113 -0.92 7.01 10.82
N ALA A 114 0.23 7.43 10.31
CA ALA A 114 1.49 7.39 11.07
C ALA A 114 1.44 8.29 12.32
N ALA A 115 0.84 9.47 12.22
CA ALA A 115 0.64 10.37 13.35
C ALA A 115 -0.34 9.78 14.39
N PHE A 116 -1.43 9.15 13.92
CA PHE A 116 -2.39 8.45 14.78
C PHE A 116 -1.73 7.35 15.61
N TYR A 117 -0.92 6.49 14.99
CA TYR A 117 -0.18 5.44 15.72
C TYR A 117 0.90 6.00 16.65
N THR A 118 1.44 7.19 16.37
CA THR A 118 2.46 7.81 17.22
C THR A 118 1.87 8.46 18.47
N LEU A 119 0.73 9.15 18.32
CA LEU A 119 0.08 9.91 19.41
C LEU A 119 -0.97 9.09 20.17
N GLY A 120 -1.48 8.01 19.58
CA GLY A 120 -2.52 7.16 20.14
C GLY A 120 -3.94 7.74 20.00
N GLU A 121 -4.93 6.89 20.28
CA GLU A 121 -6.36 7.17 20.07
C GLU A 121 -6.89 8.33 20.94
N SER A 122 -6.28 8.59 22.09
CA SER A 122 -6.68 9.69 23.00
C SER A 122 -6.24 11.09 22.55
N SER A 123 -5.51 11.19 21.44
CA SER A 123 -4.99 12.47 20.93
C SER A 123 -6.04 13.26 20.15
N SER A 124 -5.97 14.59 20.18
CA SER A 124 -6.86 15.44 19.40
C SER A 124 -6.55 15.36 17.90
N LEU A 125 -7.59 15.51 17.07
CA LEU A 125 -7.44 15.53 15.61
C LEU A 125 -6.45 16.62 15.14
N GLU A 126 -6.47 17.78 15.78
CA GLU A 126 -5.55 18.87 15.50
C GLU A 126 -4.08 18.45 15.70
N SER A 127 -3.77 17.76 16.80
CA SER A 127 -2.42 17.27 17.09
C SER A 127 -1.96 16.25 16.04
N GLN A 128 -2.86 15.37 15.60
CA GLN A 128 -2.57 14.38 14.56
C GLN A 128 -2.29 15.04 13.21
N ILE A 129 -3.08 16.05 12.82
CA ILE A 129 -2.88 16.79 11.56
C ILE A 129 -1.55 17.55 11.60
N ILE A 130 -1.21 18.21 12.70
CA ILE A 130 0.05 18.93 12.85
C ILE A 130 1.23 17.98 12.71
N LEU A 131 1.20 16.84 13.41
CA LEU A 131 2.27 15.85 13.34
C LEU A 131 2.38 15.22 11.94
N ALA A 132 1.25 14.94 11.29
CA ALA A 132 1.23 14.45 9.91
C ALA A 132 1.86 15.45 8.94
N ALA A 133 1.57 16.74 9.08
CA ALA A 133 2.19 17.80 8.28
C ALA A 133 3.72 17.86 8.51
N VAL A 134 4.17 17.72 9.76
CA VAL A 134 5.60 17.64 10.09
C VAL A 134 6.26 16.44 9.41
N TYR A 135 5.62 15.26 9.40
CA TYR A 135 6.14 14.09 8.69
C TYR A 135 6.25 14.31 7.19
N ILE A 136 5.20 14.85 6.55
CA ILE A 136 5.22 15.15 5.12
C ILE A 136 6.37 16.11 4.78
N LEU A 137 6.51 17.20 5.55
CA LEU A 137 7.57 18.18 5.35
C LEU A 137 8.95 17.56 5.53
N ALA A 138 9.19 16.83 6.63
CA ALA A 138 10.48 16.22 6.91
C ALA A 138 10.88 15.19 5.85
N LEU A 139 9.97 14.30 5.45
CA LEU A 139 10.23 13.28 4.43
C LEU A 139 10.41 13.91 3.05
N SER A 140 9.65 14.96 2.72
CA SER A 140 9.80 15.69 1.46
C SER A 140 11.15 16.40 1.39
N LEU A 141 11.57 17.07 2.47
CA LEU A 141 12.88 17.71 2.57
C LEU A 141 14.00 16.67 2.45
N MET A 142 13.87 15.51 3.11
CA MET A 142 14.84 14.41 2.96
C MET A 142 14.94 13.92 1.50
N ASN A 143 13.81 13.79 0.81
CA ASN A 143 13.76 13.39 -0.60
C ASN A 143 14.39 14.45 -1.53
N ILE A 144 14.25 15.74 -1.22
CA ILE A 144 14.81 16.84 -2.00
C ILE A 144 16.33 16.94 -1.80
N PHE A 145 16.80 16.95 -0.55
CA PHE A 145 18.20 17.23 -0.22
C PHE A 145 19.11 16.00 -0.20
N ALA A 146 18.57 14.81 0.09
CA ALA A 146 19.38 13.61 0.34
C ALA A 146 18.74 12.32 -0.16
N LYS A 147 18.57 12.19 -1.48
CA LYS A 147 17.99 11.00 -2.13
C LYS A 147 18.63 9.67 -1.69
N ARG A 148 19.94 9.65 -1.44
CA ARG A 148 20.65 8.45 -0.96
C ARG A 148 20.25 8.08 0.47
N ILE A 149 20.07 9.08 1.34
CA ILE A 149 19.60 8.87 2.71
C ILE A 149 18.15 8.43 2.70
N ALA A 150 17.30 9.05 1.87
CA ALA A 150 15.91 8.65 1.69
C ALA A 150 15.78 7.18 1.24
N GLY A 151 16.59 6.74 0.27
CA GLY A 151 16.63 5.34 -0.15
C GLY A 151 17.08 4.39 0.96
N GLY A 152 18.08 4.79 1.77
CA GLY A 152 18.49 4.03 2.95
C GLY A 152 17.39 3.93 4.01
N PHE A 153 16.69 5.04 4.28
CA PHE A 153 15.56 5.10 5.20
C PHE A 153 14.39 4.23 4.73
N GLN A 154 14.07 4.23 3.44
CA GLN A 154 13.06 3.34 2.85
C GLN A 154 13.45 1.86 3.00
N SER A 155 14.72 1.52 2.77
CA SER A 155 15.19 0.15 2.94
C SER A 155 15.08 -0.28 4.40
N LEU A 156 15.54 0.55 5.34
CA LEU A 156 15.47 0.27 6.77
C LEU A 156 14.01 0.09 7.25
N THR A 157 13.13 1.03 6.91
CA THR A 157 11.70 0.95 7.28
C THR A 157 11.04 -0.29 6.68
N THR A 158 11.51 -0.75 5.50
CA THR A 158 11.04 -2.00 4.91
C THR A 158 11.41 -3.21 5.74
N PHE A 159 12.65 -3.31 6.24
CA PHE A 159 13.01 -4.41 7.14
C PHE A 159 12.26 -4.32 8.48
N VAL A 160 12.19 -3.12 9.07
CA VAL A 160 11.54 -2.92 10.36
C VAL A 160 10.06 -3.32 10.33
N LYS A 161 9.32 -2.97 9.28
CA LYS A 161 7.90 -3.32 9.17
C LYS A 161 7.64 -4.81 8.89
N MET A 162 8.62 -5.56 8.37
CA MET A 162 8.49 -7.01 8.14
C MET A 162 8.57 -7.82 9.43
N ILE A 163 9.34 -7.35 10.41
CA ILE A 163 9.54 -8.06 11.69
C ILE A 163 8.20 -8.38 12.38
N PRO A 164 7.32 -7.40 12.68
CA PRO A 164 6.03 -7.68 13.29
C PRO A 164 5.14 -8.57 12.44
N LEU A 165 5.17 -8.44 11.10
CA LEU A 165 4.42 -9.32 10.19
C LEU A 165 4.84 -10.78 10.31
N VAL A 166 6.15 -11.04 10.28
CA VAL A 166 6.70 -12.39 10.43
C VAL A 166 6.40 -12.93 11.83
N LEU A 167 6.52 -12.10 12.87
CA LEU A 167 6.20 -12.49 14.24
C LEU A 167 4.73 -12.88 14.38
N ILE A 168 3.78 -12.07 13.88
CA ILE A 168 2.35 -12.38 13.92
C ILE A 168 2.05 -13.68 13.18
N ALA A 169 2.66 -13.89 12.00
CA ALA A 169 2.48 -15.12 11.24
C ALA A 169 3.00 -16.36 11.98
N LEU A 170 4.20 -16.28 12.57
CA LEU A 170 4.79 -17.39 13.33
C LEU A 170 3.99 -17.67 14.61
N ILE A 171 3.66 -16.64 15.38
CA ILE A 171 2.83 -16.77 16.58
C ILE A 171 1.50 -17.41 16.19
N GLY A 172 0.80 -16.88 15.18
CA GLY A 172 -0.48 -17.44 14.73
C GLY A 172 -0.40 -18.88 14.23
N ALA A 173 0.67 -19.27 13.54
CA ALA A 173 0.86 -20.63 13.04
C ALA A 173 1.17 -21.66 14.13
N PHE A 174 1.88 -21.24 15.19
CA PHE A 174 2.30 -22.12 16.29
C PHE A 174 1.47 -21.96 17.58
N TRP A 175 0.50 -21.04 17.61
CA TRP A 175 -0.39 -20.85 18.75
C TRP A 175 -1.35 -22.05 18.89
N SER A 176 -1.16 -22.84 19.94
CA SER A 176 -2.03 -24.00 20.26
C SER A 176 -2.93 -23.76 21.46
N ASP A 177 -2.75 -22.66 22.19
CA ASP A 177 -3.56 -22.34 23.37
C ASP A 177 -4.93 -21.74 22.98
N LYS A 178 -5.87 -21.75 23.93
CA LYS A 178 -7.17 -21.09 23.74
C LYS A 178 -6.95 -19.61 23.42
N ALA A 179 -7.83 -19.05 22.58
CA ALA A 179 -7.81 -17.63 22.28
C ALA A 179 -7.80 -16.83 23.59
N PRO A 180 -6.93 -15.80 23.71
CA PRO A 180 -6.84 -14.99 24.91
C PRO A 180 -8.21 -14.38 25.22
N GLN A 181 -8.55 -14.30 26.51
CA GLN A 181 -9.81 -13.69 26.93
C GLN A 181 -9.83 -12.23 26.50
N LEU A 182 -10.94 -11.81 25.90
CA LEU A 182 -11.15 -10.42 25.51
C LEU A 182 -11.02 -9.53 26.76
N PRO A 183 -10.24 -8.43 26.69
CA PRO A 183 -10.24 -7.41 27.72
C PRO A 183 -11.68 -6.99 28.07
N GLN A 184 -11.98 -6.79 29.35
CA GLN A 184 -13.36 -6.55 29.85
C GLN A 184 -14.06 -5.33 29.23
N HIS A 185 -13.33 -4.43 28.57
CA HIS A 185 -13.87 -3.26 27.88
C HIS A 185 -14.23 -3.50 26.40
N LEU A 186 -13.94 -4.68 25.85
CA LEU A 186 -14.21 -5.02 24.46
C LEU A 186 -15.38 -6.00 24.35
N THR A 187 -16.43 -5.59 23.64
CA THR A 187 -17.55 -6.46 23.29
C THR A 187 -17.17 -7.34 22.11
N ALA A 188 -17.33 -8.66 22.24
CA ALA A 188 -17.18 -9.59 21.12
C ALA A 188 -18.23 -9.28 20.04
N ILE A 189 -17.77 -8.87 18.85
CA ILE A 189 -18.64 -8.74 17.68
C ILE A 189 -18.94 -10.16 17.19
N GLN A 190 -20.20 -10.57 17.31
CA GLN A 190 -20.63 -11.88 16.80
C GLN A 190 -20.73 -11.81 15.27
N PRO A 191 -20.29 -12.85 14.54
CA PRO A 191 -20.46 -12.92 13.11
C PRO A 191 -21.93 -12.77 12.73
N SER A 192 -22.23 -11.78 11.89
CA SER A 192 -23.56 -11.51 11.37
C SER A 192 -23.63 -11.86 9.89
N ASN A 193 -24.76 -12.37 9.43
CA ASN A 193 -24.95 -12.67 8.02
C ASN A 193 -25.17 -11.37 7.24
N VAL A 194 -24.19 -11.00 6.42
CA VAL A 194 -24.19 -9.77 5.61
C VAL A 194 -24.64 -9.99 4.16
N GLY A 195 -25.13 -11.18 3.81
CA GLY A 195 -25.60 -11.49 2.46
C GLY A 195 -24.50 -11.31 1.41
N TRP A 196 -24.73 -10.47 0.39
CA TRP A 196 -23.72 -10.12 -0.63
C TRP A 196 -22.94 -8.84 -0.33
N SER A 197 -23.23 -8.17 0.78
CA SER A 197 -22.61 -6.88 1.13
C SER A 197 -21.09 -7.00 1.31
N TRP A 198 -20.59 -8.17 1.72
CA TRP A 198 -19.15 -8.41 1.89
C TRP A 198 -18.33 -8.18 0.61
N VAL A 199 -18.94 -8.31 -0.57
CA VAL A 199 -18.28 -8.05 -1.87
C VAL A 199 -17.85 -6.58 -1.99
N SER A 200 -18.51 -5.65 -1.27
CA SER A 200 -18.10 -4.25 -1.22
C SER A 200 -16.67 -4.06 -0.70
N GLY A 201 -16.15 -4.99 0.10
CA GLY A 201 -14.76 -4.98 0.57
C GLY A 201 -13.72 -5.22 -0.54
N LEU A 202 -14.13 -5.59 -1.76
CA LEU A 202 -13.25 -5.67 -2.95
C LEU A 202 -13.14 -4.36 -3.72
N VAL A 203 -13.98 -3.38 -3.42
CA VAL A 203 -13.97 -2.06 -4.07
C VAL A 203 -13.02 -1.14 -3.29
N PRO A 204 -12.13 -0.39 -3.97
CA PRO A 204 -11.18 0.52 -3.32
C PRO A 204 -11.83 1.70 -2.58
#